data_AF-A0A822V7F8-F1
#
_entry.id   AF-A0A822V7F8-F1
#
_cell.length_a   1.000
_cell.length_b   1.000
_cell.length_c   1.000
_cell.angle_alpha   90.00
_cell.angle_beta   90.00
_cell.angle_gamma   90.00
#
_symmetry.space_group_name_H-M   'P 1'
#
loop_
_entity.id
_entity.type
_entity.pdbx_description
1 polymer ?
#
loop_
_entity_poly.entity_id
_entity_poly.type
_entity_poly.pdbx_seq_one_letter_code
_entity_poly.pdbx_strand_id
1 'polypeptide(L)'
;MPAYDADEIRALIAGGEVVGFTLDTNIIDGLNANGNLDNRILLSIENLKTKKITVVLSDVVANEVLAHMAKAHQGAHEQLATALKTYNKIWKDYAFIAGELAAKLLPTEVIKDHSAALLKTFCEKVGVSIISSAEAIGVAELMERYFTNQPPFAGADKKYEFPDAVALAGVDKWSQDHGYLLCVSRDRGWISYCEESEYLYCATDLGKALALFHEDEAIVAKCLTHLAEEPEGALAHEIANAIQRDLDDLDFQVEASAYMEWEAELEEAAVESVVYAGGPEQRIVASDGHTVTFLIPVNAKLKIQAGFHFSIHDSIDNDYVSLGGSIEEVTIEHRFEVTLTIDGKGSEEITIEDASVNPATSLRAVDFGHVQPFYEHEPD
;
A
#
# COMPACT_ATOMS: atom_id res chain seq x y z
N MET A 1 -16.12 22.73 1.82
CA MET A 1 -14.74 22.20 1.88
C MET A 1 -14.00 22.90 0.77
N PRO A 2 -12.87 23.56 1.00
CA PRO A 2 -11.91 23.65 -0.07
C PRO A 2 -11.43 22.22 -0.30
N ALA A 3 -11.93 21.62 -1.38
CA ALA A 3 -11.94 20.17 -1.54
C ALA A 3 -10.69 19.75 -2.29
N TYR A 4 -9.70 19.30 -1.51
CA TYR A 4 -8.72 18.32 -1.94
C TYR A 4 -9.39 17.21 -2.75
N ASP A 5 -8.90 16.97 -3.97
CA ASP A 5 -9.28 15.78 -4.71
C ASP A 5 -8.34 14.64 -4.28
N ALA A 6 -8.88 13.69 -3.53
CA ALA A 6 -8.12 12.50 -3.13
C ALA A 6 -7.63 11.72 -4.35
N ASP A 7 -8.37 11.81 -5.46
CA ASP A 7 -8.04 11.14 -6.71
C ASP A 7 -6.83 11.77 -7.40
N GLU A 8 -6.69 13.10 -7.31
CA GLU A 8 -5.51 13.83 -7.79
C GLU A 8 -4.25 13.40 -7.02
N ILE A 9 -4.31 13.35 -5.69
CA ILE A 9 -3.17 12.92 -4.86
C ILE A 9 -2.82 11.46 -5.14
N ARG A 10 -3.81 10.58 -5.31
CA ARG A 10 -3.58 9.17 -5.71
C ARG A 10 -2.84 9.09 -7.03
N ALA A 11 -3.26 9.87 -8.03
CA ALA A 11 -2.61 9.91 -9.34
C ALA A 11 -1.15 10.35 -9.22
N LEU A 12 -0.86 11.39 -8.43
CA LEU A 12 0.51 11.87 -8.21
C LEU A 12 1.37 10.88 -7.42
N ILE A 13 0.81 10.17 -6.43
CA ILE A 13 1.52 9.12 -5.69
C ILE A 13 1.83 7.95 -6.62
N ALA A 14 0.86 7.49 -7.40
CA ALA A 14 1.03 6.38 -8.35
C ALA A 14 2.02 6.72 -9.47
N GLY A 15 2.00 7.97 -9.95
CA GLY A 15 2.97 8.52 -10.90
C GLY A 15 4.38 8.72 -10.32
N GLY A 16 4.55 8.59 -9.00
CA GLY A 16 5.82 8.83 -8.30
C GLY A 16 6.23 10.30 -8.27
N GLU A 17 5.27 11.21 -8.44
CA GLU A 17 5.49 12.66 -8.46
C GLU A 17 5.45 13.26 -7.05
N VAL A 18 4.73 12.62 -6.12
CA VAL A 18 4.86 12.92 -4.69
C VAL A 18 6.16 12.34 -4.18
N VAL A 19 7.08 13.21 -3.80
CA VAL A 19 8.42 12.84 -3.31
C VAL A 19 8.62 13.19 -1.83
N GLY A 20 7.76 14.05 -1.29
CA GLY A 20 7.89 14.62 0.04
C GLY A 20 6.71 14.31 0.95
N PHE A 21 7.00 14.23 2.25
CA PHE A 21 5.98 14.16 3.30
C PHE A 21 6.39 15.04 4.49
N THR A 22 5.48 15.88 4.99
CA THR A 22 5.73 16.71 6.18
C THR A 22 4.55 16.76 7.12
N LEU A 23 4.81 17.17 8.36
CA LEU A 23 3.82 17.30 9.41
C LEU A 23 3.87 18.71 9.99
N ASP A 24 2.70 19.23 10.32
CA ASP A 24 2.54 20.36 11.23
C ASP A 24 2.77 19.91 12.68
N THR A 25 3.26 20.83 13.52
CA THR A 25 3.33 20.75 14.97
C THR A 25 2.02 20.22 15.57
N ASN A 26 0.85 20.67 15.07
CA ASN A 26 -0.44 20.24 15.64
C ASN A 26 -0.73 18.73 15.50
N ILE A 27 -0.21 18.09 14.46
CA ILE A 27 -0.38 16.65 14.23
C ILE A 27 0.54 15.89 15.16
N ILE A 28 1.80 16.31 15.26
CA ILE A 28 2.79 15.68 16.13
C ILE A 28 2.34 15.78 17.58
N ASP A 29 1.99 16.99 18.05
CA ASP A 29 1.55 17.21 19.42
C ASP A 29 0.25 16.48 19.75
N GLY A 30 -0.70 16.45 18.81
CA GLY A 30 -1.95 15.71 18.97
C GLY A 30 -1.73 14.20 19.17
N LEU A 31 -0.66 13.64 18.61
CA LEU A 31 -0.30 12.23 18.74
C LEU A 31 0.76 11.98 19.82
N ASN A 32 1.44 13.02 20.31
CA ASN A 32 2.52 12.97 21.30
C ASN A 32 2.04 13.37 22.70
N ALA A 33 0.86 12.92 23.12
CA ALA A 33 0.24 13.31 24.39
C ALA A 33 1.09 12.97 25.64
N ASN A 34 1.99 11.99 25.54
CA ASN A 34 2.88 11.57 26.62
C ASN A 34 4.28 12.20 26.58
N GLY A 35 4.61 12.98 25.54
CA GLY A 35 5.91 13.61 25.36
C GLY A 35 7.04 12.68 24.86
N ASN A 36 6.75 11.43 24.49
CA ASN A 36 7.78 10.44 24.16
C ASN A 36 7.96 10.15 22.67
N LEU A 37 7.09 10.67 21.79
CA LEU A 37 7.08 10.39 20.34
C LEU A 37 7.02 8.89 20.01
N ASP A 38 6.39 8.10 20.86
CA ASP A 38 6.28 6.63 20.76
C ASP A 38 4.91 6.16 20.21
N ASN A 39 4.08 7.10 19.76
CA ASN A 39 2.80 6.80 19.16
C ASN A 39 2.96 5.93 17.91
N ARG A 40 2.19 4.84 17.82
CA ARG A 40 2.29 3.87 16.71
C ARG A 40 2.03 4.49 15.34
N ILE A 41 1.13 5.48 15.25
CA ILE A 41 0.82 6.17 13.99
C ILE A 41 2.00 7.05 13.59
N LEU A 42 2.60 7.81 14.51
CA LEU A 42 3.81 8.58 14.23
C LEU A 42 4.98 7.68 13.79
N LEU A 43 5.14 6.53 14.45
CA LEU A 43 6.20 5.58 14.10
C LEU A 43 5.98 4.92 12.73
N SER A 44 4.72 4.71 12.30
CA SER A 44 4.42 4.10 10.99
C SER A 44 4.86 4.94 9.78
N ILE A 45 5.22 6.21 9.99
CA ILE A 45 5.85 7.05 8.96
C ILE A 45 7.16 6.41 8.44
N GLU A 46 7.83 5.57 9.24
CA GLU A 46 9.02 4.85 8.79
C GLU A 46 8.78 3.97 7.54
N ASN A 47 7.53 3.54 7.31
CA ASN A 47 7.13 2.77 6.13
C ASN A 47 7.27 3.56 4.83
N LEU A 48 7.18 4.90 4.88
CA LEU A 48 7.33 5.77 3.72
C LEU A 48 8.73 5.67 3.07
N LYS A 49 9.75 5.24 3.83
CA LYS A 49 11.09 4.93 3.29
C LYS A 49 11.03 3.88 2.19
N THR A 50 10.18 2.87 2.34
CA THR A 50 10.02 1.79 1.35
C THR A 50 9.38 2.28 0.05
N LYS A 51 8.64 3.40 0.12
CA LYS A 51 7.95 4.07 -0.99
C LYS A 51 8.80 5.18 -1.62
N LYS A 52 10.08 5.31 -1.24
CA LYS A 52 11.01 6.37 -1.70
C LYS A 52 10.54 7.80 -1.41
N ILE A 53 9.69 7.98 -0.41
CA ILE A 53 9.23 9.29 0.03
C ILE A 53 10.20 9.85 1.06
N THR A 54 10.64 11.09 0.86
CA THR A 54 11.49 11.81 1.79
C THR A 54 10.63 12.51 2.83
N VAL A 55 10.81 12.15 4.09
CA VAL A 55 10.10 12.81 5.19
C VAL A 55 10.92 14.00 5.65
N VAL A 56 10.34 15.20 5.59
CA VAL A 56 10.99 16.44 6.00
C VAL A 56 10.22 17.12 7.13
N LEU A 57 10.92 17.81 8.01
CA LEU A 57 10.33 18.76 8.95
C LEU A 57 11.10 20.08 8.86
N SER A 58 10.38 21.19 8.85
CA SER A 58 11.01 22.49 9.07
C SER A 58 11.68 22.53 10.45
N ASP A 59 12.84 23.18 10.54
CA ASP A 59 13.49 23.54 11.79
C ASP A 59 12.56 24.29 12.75
N VAL A 60 11.62 25.08 12.24
CA VAL A 60 10.60 25.75 13.06
C VAL A 60 9.70 24.73 13.76
N VAL A 61 9.07 23.83 12.99
CA VAL A 61 8.20 22.76 13.54
C VAL A 61 8.97 21.88 14.52
N ALA A 62 10.20 21.48 14.18
CA ALA A 62 11.03 20.66 15.06
C ALA A 62 11.32 21.36 16.40
N ASN A 63 11.59 22.67 16.36
CA ASN A 63 11.84 23.46 17.57
C ASN A 63 10.58 23.67 18.42
N GLU A 64 9.41 23.81 17.79
CA GLU A 64 8.13 23.91 18.51
C GLU A 64 7.79 22.61 19.23
N VAL A 65 7.88 21.48 18.53
CA VAL A 65 7.69 20.15 19.13
C VAL A 65 8.65 19.95 20.30
N LEU A 66 9.93 20.30 20.13
CA LEU A 66 10.93 20.21 21.20
C LEU A 66 10.56 21.09 22.41
N ALA A 67 10.09 22.32 22.17
CA ALA A 67 9.69 23.24 23.22
C ALA A 67 8.45 22.72 23.99
N HIS A 68 7.46 22.17 23.28
CA HIS A 68 6.27 21.58 23.88
C HIS A 68 6.60 20.32 24.70
N MET A 69 7.45 19.43 24.17
CA MET A 69 7.96 18.27 24.91
C MET A 69 8.69 18.69 26.19
N ALA A 70 9.63 19.64 26.09
CA ALA A 70 10.38 20.12 27.24
C ALA A 70 9.46 20.73 28.32
N LYS A 71 8.41 21.45 27.89
CA LYS A 71 7.39 22.01 28.79
C LYS A 71 6.56 20.91 29.46
N ALA A 72 6.15 19.88 28.73
CA ALA A 72 5.41 18.75 29.27
C ALA A 72 6.24 17.96 30.29
N HIS A 73 7.49 17.65 29.97
CA HIS A 73 8.42 16.98 30.87
C HIS A 73 8.73 17.79 32.13
N GLN A 74 8.93 19.11 31.98
CA GLN A 74 9.09 20.01 33.12
C GLN A 74 7.83 20.01 34.01
N GLY A 75 6.65 20.09 33.41
CA GLY A 75 5.38 20.06 34.13
C GLY A 75 5.20 18.76 34.93
N ALA A 76 5.49 17.59 34.33
CA ALA A 76 5.44 16.30 35.01
C ALA A 76 6.42 16.24 36.20
N HIS A 77 7.64 16.75 35.99
CA HIS A 77 8.65 16.83 37.05
C HIS A 77 8.18 17.70 38.23
N GLU A 78 7.67 18.89 37.95
CA GLU A 78 7.18 19.83 38.98
C GLU A 78 5.95 19.31 39.73
N GLN A 79 5.04 18.63 39.03
CA GLN A 79 3.87 17.99 39.64
C GLN A 79 4.29 16.92 40.65
N LEU A 80 5.23 16.04 40.26
CA LEU A 80 5.75 15.02 41.17
C LEU A 80 6.47 15.65 42.37
N ALA A 81 7.34 16.63 42.14
CA ALA A 81 8.04 17.33 43.22
C ALA A 81 7.06 18.01 44.20
N THR A 82 5.96 18.57 43.69
CA THR A 82 4.91 19.19 44.51
C THR A 82 4.09 18.16 45.29
N ALA A 83 3.79 17.01 44.68
CA ALA A 83 3.11 15.91 45.35
C ALA A 83 3.94 15.36 46.52
N LEU A 84 5.26 15.18 46.33
CA LEU A 84 6.17 14.75 47.39
C LEU A 84 6.23 15.76 48.55
N LYS A 85 6.32 17.06 48.24
CA LYS A 85 6.26 18.13 49.26
C LYS A 85 4.95 18.10 50.04
N THR A 86 3.83 17.83 49.37
CA THR A 86 2.50 17.77 49.98
C THR A 86 2.36 16.54 50.89
N TYR A 87 2.83 15.38 50.44
CA TYR A 87 2.87 14.16 51.23
C TYR A 87 3.66 14.37 52.53
N ASN A 88 4.86 14.95 52.45
CA ASN A 88 5.71 15.25 53.60
C ASN A 88 5.04 16.16 54.65
N LYS A 89 4.15 17.07 54.23
CA LYS A 89 3.43 17.96 55.16
C LYS A 89 2.35 17.23 55.95
N ILE A 90 1.71 16.23 55.35
CA ILE A 90 0.59 15.47 55.95
C ILE A 90 1.12 14.32 56.81
N TRP A 91 2.05 13.51 56.27
CA TRP A 91 2.52 12.26 56.86
C TRP A 91 3.92 12.42 57.46
N LYS A 92 4.06 13.26 58.49
CA LYS A 92 5.36 13.63 59.07
C LYS A 92 6.19 12.44 59.55
N ASP A 93 5.55 11.44 60.14
CA ASP A 93 6.22 10.23 60.65
C ASP A 93 6.81 9.35 59.51
N TYR A 94 6.35 9.57 58.28
CA TYR A 94 6.79 8.85 57.07
C TYR A 94 7.51 9.76 56.06
N ALA A 95 7.90 10.98 56.47
CA ALA A 95 8.50 11.96 55.56
C ALA A 95 9.84 11.50 54.94
N PHE A 96 10.52 10.52 55.56
CA PHE A 96 11.75 9.94 55.02
C PHE A 96 11.52 9.31 53.63
N ILE A 97 10.35 8.69 53.38
CA ILE A 97 10.04 8.01 52.12
C ILE A 97 10.02 9.00 50.96
N ALA A 98 9.25 10.09 51.11
CA ALA A 98 9.17 11.11 50.06
C ALA A 98 10.44 11.97 49.97
N GLY A 99 11.20 12.10 51.07
CA GLY A 99 12.54 12.70 51.04
C GLY A 99 13.55 11.90 50.21
N GLU A 100 13.62 10.57 50.42
CA GLU A 100 14.47 9.68 49.63
C GLU A 100 14.09 9.66 48.15
N LEU A 101 12.79 9.64 47.85
CA LEU A 101 12.31 9.68 46.47
C LEU A 101 12.61 11.02 45.80
N ALA A 102 12.41 12.15 46.50
CA ALA A 102 12.75 13.48 45.99
C ALA A 102 14.25 13.62 45.69
N ALA A 103 15.12 13.03 46.53
CA ALA A 103 16.56 13.06 46.33
C ALA A 103 17.03 12.24 45.11
N LYS A 104 16.20 11.29 44.63
CA LYS A 104 16.45 10.47 43.44
C LYS A 104 15.88 11.06 42.16
N LEU A 105 15.11 12.15 42.23
CA LEU A 105 14.61 12.82 41.03
C LEU A 105 15.78 13.38 40.21
N LEU A 106 15.67 13.24 38.89
CA LEU A 106 16.67 13.79 37.96
C LEU A 106 16.69 15.32 38.06
N PRO A 107 17.86 15.98 37.91
CA PRO A 107 17.92 17.44 37.88
C PRO A 107 17.10 18.04 36.74
N THR A 108 16.52 19.23 36.93
CA THR A 108 15.70 19.89 35.89
C THR A 108 16.50 20.25 34.63
N GLU A 109 17.81 20.42 34.77
CA GLU A 109 18.73 20.76 33.69
C GLU A 109 18.77 19.67 32.61
N VAL A 110 18.56 18.40 32.97
CA VAL A 110 18.62 17.28 32.00
C VAL A 110 17.34 17.14 31.16
N ILE A 111 16.26 17.84 31.52
CA ILE A 111 14.94 17.68 30.88
C ILE A 111 14.97 18.12 29.41
N LYS A 112 15.66 19.23 29.12
CA LYS A 112 15.81 19.72 27.75
C LYS A 112 16.62 18.74 26.89
N ASP A 113 17.75 18.27 27.42
CA ASP A 113 18.62 17.31 26.74
C ASP A 113 17.89 15.98 26.49
N HIS A 114 17.08 15.53 27.45
CA HIS A 114 16.23 14.34 27.29
C HIS A 114 15.22 14.51 26.15
N SER A 115 14.53 15.65 26.09
CA SER A 115 13.55 15.94 25.04
C SER A 115 14.22 16.01 23.66
N ALA A 116 15.41 16.61 23.58
CA ALA A 116 16.20 16.68 22.36
C ALA A 116 16.69 15.28 21.90
N ALA A 117 17.11 14.44 22.84
CA ALA A 117 17.52 13.06 22.55
C ALA A 117 16.35 12.22 22.02
N LEU A 118 15.14 12.40 22.56
CA LEU A 118 13.93 11.72 22.09
C LEU A 118 13.57 12.15 20.67
N LEU A 119 13.53 13.46 20.39
CA LEU A 119 13.26 13.98 19.05
C LEU A 119 14.31 13.48 18.04
N LYS A 120 15.59 13.49 18.41
CA LYS A 120 16.66 12.95 17.57
C LYS A 120 16.45 11.46 17.26
N THR A 121 16.15 10.66 18.28
CA THR A 121 15.90 9.22 18.12
C THR A 121 14.69 8.96 17.22
N PHE A 122 13.63 9.75 17.38
CA PHE A 122 12.45 9.70 16.52
C PHE A 122 12.82 10.01 15.06
N CYS A 123 13.54 11.10 14.80
CA CYS A 123 13.96 11.48 13.46
C CYS A 123 14.84 10.40 12.81
N GLU A 124 15.81 9.82 13.55
CA GLU A 124 16.66 8.75 13.04
C GLU A 124 15.86 7.49 12.69
N LYS A 125 14.96 7.08 13.59
CA LYS A 125 14.12 5.90 13.39
C LYS A 125 13.20 6.06 12.17
N VAL A 126 12.47 7.17 12.11
CA VAL A 126 11.50 7.44 11.05
C VAL A 126 12.16 7.90 9.74
N GLY A 127 13.41 8.39 9.79
CA GLY A 127 14.12 8.95 8.64
C GLY A 127 13.72 10.38 8.30
N VAL A 128 13.36 11.17 9.31
CA VAL A 128 13.01 12.57 9.13
C VAL A 128 14.27 13.40 8.91
N SER A 129 14.27 14.20 7.86
CA SER A 129 15.30 15.22 7.60
C SER A 129 14.81 16.59 8.05
N ILE A 130 15.55 17.24 8.94
CA ILE A 130 15.23 18.62 9.35
C ILE A 130 15.80 19.57 8.30
N ILE A 131 14.93 20.37 7.67
CA ILE A 131 15.31 21.39 6.68
C ILE A 131 15.34 22.77 7.33
N SER A 132 16.28 23.61 6.90
CA SER A 132 16.36 24.97 7.44
C SER A 132 15.44 25.92 6.69
N SER A 133 14.71 26.72 7.44
CA SER A 133 13.81 27.74 6.88
C SER A 133 14.49 29.11 6.74
N ALA A 134 15.75 29.24 7.16
CA ALA A 134 16.46 30.53 7.28
C ALA A 134 16.65 31.28 5.96
N GLU A 135 16.76 30.56 4.84
CA GLU A 135 16.93 31.13 3.49
C GLU A 135 15.70 30.91 2.61
N ALA A 136 14.59 30.46 3.19
CA ALA A 136 13.39 30.10 2.46
C ALA A 136 12.55 31.32 2.07
N ILE A 137 12.44 32.30 2.97
CA ILE A 137 11.66 33.53 2.75
C ILE A 137 12.43 34.76 3.21
N GLY A 138 12.43 35.80 2.38
CA GLY A 138 12.99 37.09 2.75
C GLY A 138 12.11 37.82 3.76
N VAL A 139 12.70 38.58 4.68
CA VAL A 139 11.95 39.37 5.68
C VAL A 139 10.94 40.32 5.01
N ALA A 140 11.30 40.91 3.86
CA ALA A 140 10.42 41.81 3.12
C ALA A 140 9.16 41.09 2.60
N GLU A 141 9.33 39.89 2.03
CA GLU A 141 8.23 39.07 1.53
C GLU A 141 7.32 38.60 2.69
N LEU A 142 7.93 38.11 3.78
CA LEU A 142 7.18 37.70 4.97
C LEU A 142 6.32 38.84 5.54
N MET A 143 6.87 40.06 5.58
CA MET A 143 6.13 41.24 6.03
C MET A 143 5.04 41.64 5.04
N GLU A 144 5.26 41.50 3.73
CA GLU A 144 4.24 41.74 2.72
C GLU A 144 3.05 40.80 2.91
N ARG A 145 3.28 39.48 3.00
CA ARG A 145 2.23 38.48 3.24
C ARG A 145 1.42 38.79 4.51
N TYR A 146 2.10 39.22 5.57
CA TYR A 146 1.48 39.64 6.82
C TYR A 146 0.55 40.86 6.64
N PHE A 147 1.00 41.89 5.90
CA PHE A 147 0.20 43.11 5.69
C PHE A 147 -0.94 42.91 4.68
N THR A 148 -0.78 41.99 3.73
CA THR A 148 -1.81 41.66 2.72
C THR A 148 -2.79 40.58 3.17
N ASN A 149 -2.59 39.97 4.34
CA ASN A 149 -3.39 38.87 4.90
C ASN A 149 -3.39 37.63 4.02
N GLN A 150 -2.29 37.36 3.33
CA GLN A 150 -2.10 36.11 2.61
C GLN A 150 -1.90 34.95 3.59
N PRO A 151 -2.34 33.72 3.25
CA PRO A 151 -2.10 32.53 4.07
C PRO A 151 -0.61 32.41 4.48
N PRO A 152 -0.32 32.03 5.74
CA PRO A 152 -1.24 31.65 6.82
C PRO A 152 -1.86 32.84 7.61
N PHE A 153 -1.58 34.10 7.27
CA PHE A 153 -2.01 35.30 8.02
C PHE A 153 -3.49 35.73 7.87
N ALA A 154 -4.39 34.82 7.51
CA ALA A 154 -5.80 35.14 7.22
C ALA A 154 -6.71 35.30 8.46
N GLY A 155 -6.18 35.09 9.68
CA GLY A 155 -6.95 35.05 10.95
C GLY A 155 -6.91 36.33 11.80
N ALA A 156 -7.60 36.30 12.96
CA ALA A 156 -7.60 37.39 13.96
C ALA A 156 -6.27 37.47 14.74
N ASP A 157 -5.54 36.36 14.84
CA ASP A 157 -4.37 36.15 15.68
C ASP A 157 -3.06 36.06 14.88
N LYS A 158 -2.93 36.89 13.82
CA LYS A 158 -1.83 36.88 12.82
C LYS A 158 -0.40 36.89 13.37
N LYS A 159 -0.20 37.34 14.62
CA LYS A 159 1.13 37.35 15.25
C LYS A 159 1.63 35.94 15.58
N TYR A 160 0.74 34.98 15.75
CA TYR A 160 1.09 33.60 16.06
C TYR A 160 1.38 32.76 14.81
N GLU A 161 1.09 33.30 13.62
CA GLU A 161 1.24 32.63 12.32
C GLU A 161 2.65 32.80 11.70
N PHE A 162 3.53 33.60 12.32
CA PHE A 162 4.89 33.81 11.80
C PHE A 162 5.74 32.52 11.76
N PRO A 163 5.73 31.66 12.81
CA PRO A 163 6.38 30.36 12.74
C PRO A 163 5.84 29.51 11.57
N ASP A 164 4.52 29.40 11.43
CA ASP A 164 3.88 28.65 10.35
C ASP A 164 4.24 29.19 8.97
N ALA A 165 4.25 30.52 8.78
CA ALA A 165 4.64 31.13 7.52
C ALA A 165 6.09 30.82 7.14
N VAL A 166 7.00 30.80 8.12
CA VAL A 166 8.41 30.45 7.90
C VAL A 166 8.56 28.95 7.63
N ALA A 167 7.82 28.10 8.35
CA ALA A 167 7.83 26.66 8.17
C ALA A 167 7.32 26.27 6.77
N LEU A 168 6.15 26.81 6.38
CA LEU A 168 5.52 26.60 5.08
C LEU A 168 6.42 27.07 3.94
N ALA A 169 7.02 28.25 4.05
CA ALA A 169 7.98 28.71 3.03
C ALA A 169 9.19 27.78 2.91
N GLY A 170 9.68 27.22 4.02
CA GLY A 170 10.76 26.23 4.03
C GLY A 170 10.42 24.96 3.26
N VAL A 171 9.24 24.38 3.53
CA VAL A 171 8.79 23.16 2.86
C VAL A 171 8.38 23.39 1.41
N ASP A 172 7.80 24.55 1.09
CA ASP A 172 7.41 24.95 -0.27
C ASP A 172 8.64 25.16 -1.18
N LYS A 173 9.69 25.80 -0.64
CA LYS A 173 10.96 25.90 -1.36
C LYS A 173 11.59 24.52 -1.57
N TRP A 174 11.54 23.66 -0.56
CA TRP A 174 12.06 22.30 -0.68
C TRP A 174 11.30 21.50 -1.75
N SER A 175 9.97 21.62 -1.82
CA SER A 175 9.15 20.90 -2.81
C SER A 175 9.38 21.42 -4.23
N GLN A 176 9.58 22.72 -4.43
CA GLN A 176 9.95 23.29 -5.73
C GLN A 176 11.23 22.66 -6.31
N ASP A 177 12.21 22.32 -5.46
CA ASP A 177 13.48 21.73 -5.87
C ASP A 177 13.40 20.20 -6.11
N HIS A 178 12.40 19.50 -5.57
CA HIS A 178 12.36 18.03 -5.52
C HIS A 178 11.13 17.39 -6.16
N GLY A 179 9.96 18.04 -6.11
CA GLY A 179 8.66 17.50 -6.53
C GLY A 179 7.56 17.74 -5.49
N TYR A 180 6.37 17.18 -5.72
CA TYR A 180 5.22 17.43 -4.84
C TYR A 180 5.44 16.89 -3.43
N LEU A 181 4.88 17.60 -2.45
CA LEU A 181 4.96 17.26 -1.04
C LEU A 181 3.57 17.17 -0.42
N LEU A 182 3.32 16.09 0.32
CA LEU A 182 2.11 15.93 1.11
C LEU A 182 2.33 16.42 2.55
N CYS A 183 1.69 17.53 2.89
CA CYS A 183 1.54 18.07 4.23
C CYS A 183 0.43 17.35 4.99
N VAL A 184 0.61 17.19 6.31
CA VAL A 184 -0.49 16.82 7.20
C VAL A 184 -0.68 17.90 8.25
N SER A 185 -1.84 18.55 8.22
CA SER A 185 -2.21 19.60 9.18
C SER A 185 -3.72 19.70 9.36
N ARG A 186 -4.17 20.02 10.57
CA ARG A 186 -5.55 20.45 10.85
C ARG A 186 -5.69 21.98 10.95
N ASP A 187 -4.59 22.70 10.79
CA ASP A 187 -4.54 24.14 10.90
C ASP A 187 -5.06 24.78 9.61
N ARG A 188 -5.87 25.83 9.77
CA ARG A 188 -6.50 26.49 8.62
C ARG A 188 -5.50 27.31 7.82
N GLY A 189 -4.47 27.86 8.45
CA GLY A 189 -3.39 28.57 7.79
C GLY A 189 -2.59 27.65 6.86
N TRP A 190 -2.22 26.46 7.37
CA TRP A 190 -1.56 25.42 6.56
C TRP A 190 -2.41 24.95 5.38
N ILE A 191 -3.68 24.63 5.63
CA ILE A 191 -4.63 24.19 4.59
C ILE A 191 -4.77 25.27 3.52
N SER A 192 -5.02 26.53 3.92
CA SER A 192 -5.21 27.64 2.97
C SER A 192 -3.94 27.96 2.19
N TYR A 193 -2.76 27.78 2.79
CA TYR A 193 -1.48 27.95 2.08
C TYR A 193 -1.31 26.90 1.00
N CYS A 194 -1.60 25.63 1.32
CA CYS A 194 -1.45 24.54 0.36
C CYS A 194 -2.43 24.67 -0.82
N GLU A 195 -3.62 25.25 -0.60
CA GLU A 195 -4.57 25.56 -1.69
C GLU A 195 -4.03 26.59 -2.71
N GLU A 196 -3.09 27.45 -2.30
CA GLU A 196 -2.47 28.46 -3.16
C GLU A 196 -1.10 28.02 -3.71
N SER A 197 -0.52 26.93 -3.19
CA SER A 197 0.77 26.40 -3.63
C SER A 197 0.61 25.47 -4.83
N GLU A 198 1.58 25.52 -5.74
CA GLU A 198 1.68 24.60 -6.88
C GLU A 198 2.23 23.23 -6.47
N TYR A 199 2.99 23.15 -5.36
CA TYR A 199 3.77 21.97 -5.01
C TYR A 199 3.32 21.26 -3.71
N LEU A 200 2.43 21.87 -2.94
CA LEU A 200 2.01 21.36 -1.63
C LEU A 200 0.55 20.88 -1.64
N TYR A 201 0.35 19.65 -1.20
CA TYR A 201 -0.98 19.10 -0.92
C TYR A 201 -1.15 18.93 0.58
N CYS A 202 -2.36 19.09 1.12
CA CYS A 202 -2.58 18.98 2.57
C CYS A 202 -3.68 17.98 2.93
N ALA A 203 -3.30 16.94 3.66
CA ALA A 203 -4.23 16.03 4.32
C ALA A 203 -4.52 16.51 5.76
N THR A 204 -5.74 16.26 6.24
CA THR A 204 -6.15 16.69 7.60
C THR A 204 -5.99 15.61 8.67
N ASP A 205 -5.61 14.40 8.27
CA ASP A 205 -5.42 13.26 9.16
C ASP A 205 -4.24 12.40 8.72
N LEU A 206 -3.34 12.12 9.66
CA LEU A 206 -2.12 11.34 9.39
C LEU A 206 -2.44 9.91 8.97
N GLY A 207 -3.41 9.27 9.63
CA GLY A 207 -3.76 7.88 9.30
C GLY A 207 -4.29 7.77 7.88
N LYS A 208 -5.18 8.69 7.48
CA LYS A 208 -5.68 8.76 6.10
C LYS A 208 -4.59 9.09 5.10
N ALA A 209 -3.69 10.03 5.42
CA ALA A 209 -2.58 10.39 4.54
C ALA A 209 -1.63 9.20 4.30
N LEU A 210 -1.29 8.45 5.36
CA LEU A 210 -0.46 7.26 5.23
C LEU A 210 -1.14 6.14 4.44
N ALA A 211 -2.47 6.01 4.57
CA ALA A 211 -3.22 5.00 3.83
C ALA A 211 -3.10 5.17 2.31
N LEU A 212 -2.99 6.41 1.80
CA LEU A 212 -2.83 6.70 0.37
C LEU A 212 -1.60 6.00 -0.25
N PHE A 213 -0.52 5.83 0.53
CA PHE A 213 0.69 5.14 0.05
C PHE A 213 0.60 3.61 0.05
N HIS A 214 -0.51 3.06 0.57
CA HIS A 214 -0.75 1.62 0.74
C HIS A 214 -2.05 1.15 0.09
N GLU A 215 -2.76 2.01 -0.65
CA GLU A 215 -4.06 1.66 -1.26
C GLU A 215 -3.93 0.51 -2.26
N ASP A 216 -2.85 0.49 -3.04
CA ASP A 216 -2.58 -0.59 -4.01
C ASP A 216 -2.47 -1.96 -3.32
N GLU A 217 -1.69 -2.05 -2.24
CA GLU A 217 -1.60 -3.30 -1.49
C GLU A 217 -2.92 -3.68 -0.81
N ALA A 218 -3.68 -2.70 -0.34
CA ALA A 218 -4.96 -2.93 0.32
C ALA A 218 -6.01 -3.48 -0.66
N ILE A 219 -6.13 -2.90 -1.86
CA ILE A 219 -7.09 -3.35 -2.86
C ILE A 219 -6.71 -4.72 -3.42
N VAL A 220 -5.41 -4.98 -3.67
CA VAL A 220 -4.94 -6.31 -4.09
C VAL A 220 -5.23 -7.35 -3.00
N ALA A 221 -4.94 -7.04 -1.73
CA ALA A 221 -5.27 -7.94 -0.63
C ALA A 221 -6.77 -8.23 -0.54
N LYS A 222 -7.61 -7.22 -0.75
CA LYS A 222 -9.07 -7.37 -0.78
C LYS A 222 -9.54 -8.27 -1.93
N CYS A 223 -9.00 -8.12 -3.12
CA CYS A 223 -9.26 -9.01 -4.25
C CYS A 223 -8.89 -10.46 -3.96
N LEU A 224 -7.72 -10.69 -3.37
CA LEU A 224 -7.27 -12.04 -3.02
C LEU A 224 -8.16 -12.69 -1.96
N THR A 225 -8.62 -11.90 -0.97
CA THR A 225 -9.61 -12.37 0.02
C THR A 225 -10.93 -12.75 -0.65
N HIS A 226 -11.46 -11.91 -1.55
CA HIS A 226 -12.68 -12.24 -2.30
C HIS A 226 -12.52 -13.52 -3.14
N LEU A 227 -11.38 -13.70 -3.80
CA LEU A 227 -11.10 -14.91 -4.58
C LEU A 227 -11.03 -16.18 -3.71
N ALA A 228 -10.61 -16.05 -2.45
CA ALA A 228 -10.54 -17.16 -1.50
C ALA A 228 -11.89 -17.47 -0.81
N GLU A 229 -12.68 -16.44 -0.50
CA GLU A 229 -13.97 -16.56 0.19
C GLU A 229 -15.13 -16.88 -0.76
N GLU A 230 -15.04 -16.43 -2.02
CA GLU A 230 -16.06 -16.60 -3.06
C GLU A 230 -15.47 -17.28 -4.32
N PRO A 231 -15.19 -18.59 -4.28
CA PRO A 231 -14.56 -19.32 -5.40
C PRO A 231 -15.44 -19.42 -6.66
N GLU A 232 -16.73 -19.11 -6.54
CA GLU A 232 -17.69 -19.00 -7.67
C GLU A 232 -18.19 -17.56 -7.86
N GLY A 233 -17.52 -16.58 -7.22
CA GLY A 233 -17.87 -15.17 -7.29
C GLY A 233 -17.48 -14.53 -8.64
N ALA A 234 -17.84 -13.26 -8.82
CA ALA A 234 -17.59 -12.53 -10.06
C ALA A 234 -16.10 -12.51 -10.46
N LEU A 235 -15.19 -12.37 -9.49
CA LEU A 235 -13.75 -12.38 -9.75
C LEU A 235 -13.24 -13.73 -10.24
N ALA A 236 -13.67 -14.82 -9.62
CA ALA A 236 -13.31 -16.17 -10.06
C ALA A 236 -13.86 -16.44 -11.47
N HIS A 237 -15.08 -15.98 -11.76
CA HIS A 237 -15.70 -16.13 -13.07
C HIS A 237 -14.94 -15.35 -14.16
N GLU A 238 -14.52 -14.11 -13.91
CA GLU A 238 -13.72 -13.34 -14.87
C GLU A 238 -12.35 -13.98 -15.14
N ILE A 239 -11.70 -14.53 -14.11
CA ILE A 239 -10.45 -15.28 -14.26
C ILE A 239 -10.68 -16.55 -15.09
N ALA A 240 -11.73 -17.32 -14.78
CA ALA A 240 -12.08 -18.51 -15.54
C ALA A 240 -12.40 -18.18 -17.01
N ASN A 241 -13.11 -17.08 -17.27
CA ASN A 241 -13.40 -16.60 -18.62
C ASN A 241 -12.14 -16.14 -19.36
N ALA A 242 -11.16 -15.57 -18.67
CA ALA A 242 -9.86 -15.23 -19.27
C ALA A 242 -9.07 -16.48 -19.68
N ILE A 243 -9.06 -17.50 -18.81
CA ILE A 243 -8.42 -18.79 -19.11
C ILE A 243 -9.17 -19.52 -20.22
N GLN A 244 -10.50 -19.50 -20.22
CA GLN A 244 -11.31 -20.11 -21.27
C GLN A 244 -11.02 -19.48 -22.63
N ARG A 245 -10.94 -18.14 -22.71
CA ARG A 245 -10.54 -17.43 -23.93
C ARG A 245 -9.15 -17.84 -24.41
N ASP A 246 -8.18 -17.99 -23.51
CA ASP A 246 -6.83 -18.47 -23.84
C ASP A 246 -6.88 -19.91 -24.40
N LEU A 247 -7.69 -20.80 -23.81
CA LEU A 247 -7.87 -22.17 -24.30
C LEU A 247 -8.53 -22.22 -25.68
N ASP A 248 -9.57 -21.41 -25.90
CA ASP A 248 -10.31 -21.36 -27.18
C ASP A 248 -9.42 -20.86 -28.33
N ASP A 249 -8.46 -19.98 -28.03
CA ASP A 249 -7.52 -19.40 -29.01
C ASP A 249 -6.28 -20.30 -29.26
N LEU A 250 -6.07 -21.35 -28.46
CA LEU A 250 -4.87 -22.19 -28.51
C LEU A 250 -5.12 -23.56 -29.11
N ASP A 251 -4.25 -23.94 -30.04
CA ASP A 251 -4.10 -25.31 -30.52
C ASP A 251 -2.98 -25.98 -29.70
N PHE A 252 -3.35 -26.57 -28.55
CA PHE A 252 -2.39 -27.29 -27.70
C PHE A 252 -2.24 -28.74 -28.17
N GLN A 253 -1.01 -29.26 -28.05
CA GLN A 253 -0.66 -30.57 -28.57
C GLN A 253 -1.36 -31.69 -27.77
N VAL A 254 -2.14 -32.52 -28.46
CA VAL A 254 -2.66 -33.76 -27.88
C VAL A 254 -1.56 -34.81 -27.91
N GLU A 255 -1.24 -35.36 -26.74
CA GLU A 255 -0.31 -36.48 -26.57
C GLU A 255 -1.07 -37.71 -26.09
N ALA A 256 -0.79 -38.86 -26.69
CA ALA A 256 -1.36 -40.14 -26.29
C ALA A 256 -0.46 -41.29 -26.74
N SER A 257 -0.64 -42.44 -26.10
CA SER A 257 -0.01 -43.70 -26.48
C SER A 257 -1.06 -44.68 -26.99
N ALA A 258 -0.79 -45.33 -28.13
CA ALA A 258 -1.63 -46.38 -28.67
C ALA A 258 -0.77 -47.45 -29.35
N TYR A 259 -1.31 -48.66 -29.52
CA TYR A 259 -0.67 -49.72 -30.31
C TYR A 259 -0.80 -49.50 -31.82
N MET A 260 -1.64 -48.56 -32.23
CA MET A 260 -2.01 -48.24 -33.61
C MET A 260 -1.66 -46.78 -33.91
N GLU A 261 -1.67 -46.42 -35.19
CA GLU A 261 -1.58 -45.01 -35.58
C GLU A 261 -2.88 -44.30 -35.22
N TRP A 262 -2.78 -43.07 -34.75
CA TRP A 262 -3.93 -42.28 -34.31
C TRP A 262 -3.82 -40.83 -34.74
N GLU A 263 -4.97 -40.22 -34.96
CA GLU A 263 -5.14 -38.78 -35.10
C GLU A 263 -6.17 -38.32 -34.07
N ALA A 264 -5.97 -37.16 -33.47
CA ALA A 264 -6.88 -36.60 -32.47
C ALA A 264 -7.48 -35.28 -32.97
N GLU A 265 -8.75 -35.06 -32.65
CA GLU A 265 -9.45 -33.80 -32.83
C GLU A 265 -9.97 -33.34 -31.48
N LEU A 266 -9.66 -32.10 -31.09
CA LEU A 266 -10.14 -31.51 -29.85
C LEU A 266 -11.64 -31.24 -29.98
N GLU A 267 -12.45 -31.78 -29.07
CA GLU A 267 -13.90 -31.57 -29.06
C GLU A 267 -14.30 -30.44 -28.11
N GLU A 268 -13.77 -30.47 -26.88
CA GLU A 268 -14.09 -29.49 -25.84
C GLU A 268 -12.91 -29.31 -24.90
N ALA A 269 -12.64 -28.06 -24.49
CA ALA A 269 -11.76 -27.73 -23.38
C ALA A 269 -12.48 -26.72 -22.49
N ALA A 270 -12.76 -27.08 -21.25
CA ALA A 270 -13.54 -26.26 -20.34
C ALA A 270 -12.80 -26.02 -19.02
N VAL A 271 -12.85 -24.78 -18.53
CA VAL A 271 -12.40 -24.44 -17.18
C VAL A 271 -13.50 -24.82 -16.18
N GLU A 272 -13.25 -25.81 -15.32
CA GLU A 272 -14.22 -26.23 -14.28
C GLU A 272 -14.17 -25.32 -13.06
N SER A 273 -12.97 -24.97 -12.60
CA SER A 273 -12.78 -24.12 -11.44
C SER A 273 -11.40 -23.48 -11.43
N VAL A 274 -11.29 -22.40 -10.66
CA VAL A 274 -10.04 -21.67 -10.45
C VAL A 274 -9.81 -21.45 -8.96
N VAL A 275 -8.57 -21.64 -8.52
CA VAL A 275 -8.18 -21.44 -7.12
C VAL A 275 -6.91 -20.62 -7.08
N TYR A 276 -6.90 -19.57 -6.25
CA TYR A 276 -5.70 -18.80 -6.00
C TYR A 276 -4.58 -19.70 -5.46
N ALA A 277 -3.47 -19.79 -6.18
CA ALA A 277 -2.41 -20.74 -5.86
C ALA A 277 -1.42 -20.19 -4.80
N GLY A 278 -1.44 -18.88 -4.57
CA GLY A 278 -0.44 -18.21 -3.74
C GLY A 278 0.98 -18.30 -4.31
N GLY A 279 1.89 -17.50 -3.75
CA GLY A 279 3.32 -17.59 -4.02
C GLY A 279 3.99 -16.26 -4.39
N PRO A 280 5.31 -16.30 -4.62
CA PRO A 280 6.14 -15.11 -4.85
C PRO A 280 5.88 -14.42 -6.20
N GLU A 281 5.15 -15.07 -7.11
CA GLU A 281 4.75 -14.54 -8.41
C GLU A 281 3.74 -13.40 -8.28
N GLN A 282 3.00 -13.36 -7.16
CA GLN A 282 2.07 -12.27 -6.87
C GLN A 282 2.82 -10.94 -6.73
N ARG A 283 2.53 -10.00 -7.64
CA ARG A 283 3.12 -8.66 -7.61
C ARG A 283 2.26 -7.63 -8.32
N ILE A 284 2.29 -6.40 -7.82
CA ILE A 284 1.77 -5.24 -8.56
C ILE A 284 2.72 -4.96 -9.73
N VAL A 285 2.15 -4.78 -10.91
CA VAL A 285 2.86 -4.51 -12.17
C VAL A 285 2.78 -3.02 -12.51
N ALA A 286 1.59 -2.45 -12.40
CA ALA A 286 1.31 -1.05 -12.68
C ALA A 286 0.20 -0.53 -11.77
N SER A 287 0.16 0.78 -11.61
CA SER A 287 -0.78 1.46 -10.75
C SER A 287 -0.92 2.90 -11.24
N ASP A 288 -2.14 3.40 -11.32
CA ASP A 288 -2.43 4.82 -11.56
C ASP A 288 -3.34 5.38 -10.45
N GLY A 289 -3.96 6.54 -10.64
CA GLY A 289 -4.82 7.13 -9.61
C GLY A 289 -6.07 6.32 -9.26
N HIS A 290 -6.53 5.40 -10.13
CA HIS A 290 -7.82 4.70 -9.99
C HIS A 290 -7.65 3.19 -10.06
N THR A 291 -6.79 2.72 -10.97
CA THR A 291 -6.62 1.30 -11.27
C THR A 291 -5.32 0.74 -10.71
N VAL A 292 -5.33 -0.55 -10.41
CA VAL A 292 -4.11 -1.31 -10.14
C VAL A 292 -4.09 -2.56 -11.01
N THR A 293 -2.96 -2.77 -11.67
CA THR A 293 -2.68 -3.97 -12.45
C THR A 293 -1.70 -4.84 -11.70
N PHE A 294 -2.05 -6.10 -11.46
CA PHE A 294 -1.24 -7.04 -10.70
C PHE A 294 -1.34 -8.46 -11.28
N LEU A 295 -0.29 -9.24 -11.03
CA LEU A 295 -0.22 -10.64 -11.44
C LEU A 295 -0.60 -11.54 -10.28
N ILE A 296 -1.36 -12.59 -10.57
CA ILE A 296 -1.70 -13.64 -9.61
C ILE A 296 -1.50 -15.03 -10.23
N PRO A 297 -0.89 -15.98 -9.49
CA PRO A 297 -0.91 -17.38 -9.88
C PRO A 297 -2.23 -18.05 -9.48
N VAL A 298 -2.79 -18.81 -10.41
CA VAL A 298 -4.07 -19.51 -10.26
C VAL A 298 -3.91 -20.95 -10.73
N ASN A 299 -4.39 -21.90 -9.93
CA ASN A 299 -4.53 -23.29 -10.38
C ASN A 299 -5.93 -23.44 -10.96
N ALA A 300 -6.02 -23.82 -12.22
CA ALA A 300 -7.27 -24.11 -12.89
C ALA A 300 -7.44 -25.61 -13.05
N LYS A 301 -8.63 -26.10 -12.73
CA LYS A 301 -9.05 -27.46 -13.05
C LYS A 301 -9.68 -27.44 -14.43
N LEU A 302 -9.07 -28.16 -15.37
CA LEU A 302 -9.49 -28.18 -16.77
C LEU A 302 -10.06 -29.56 -17.10
N LYS A 303 -11.16 -29.56 -17.84
CA LYS A 303 -11.78 -30.74 -18.40
C LYS A 303 -11.64 -30.70 -19.91
N ILE A 304 -10.98 -31.69 -20.48
CA ILE A 304 -10.60 -31.71 -21.90
C ILE A 304 -11.08 -33.02 -22.53
N GLN A 305 -11.79 -32.89 -23.64
CA GLN A 305 -12.31 -34.00 -24.42
C GLN A 305 -11.72 -33.97 -25.83
N ALA A 306 -11.26 -35.12 -26.30
CA ALA A 306 -10.75 -35.28 -27.66
C ALA A 306 -11.27 -36.58 -28.29
N GLY A 307 -11.64 -36.49 -29.56
CA GLY A 307 -11.98 -37.62 -30.41
C GLY A 307 -10.73 -38.21 -31.05
N PHE A 308 -10.45 -39.48 -30.77
CA PHE A 308 -9.33 -40.23 -31.34
C PHE A 308 -9.80 -41.12 -32.50
N HIS A 309 -9.12 -41.02 -33.64
CA HIS A 309 -9.36 -41.82 -34.83
C HIS A 309 -8.18 -42.76 -35.06
N PHE A 310 -8.43 -44.07 -35.09
CA PHE A 310 -7.37 -45.08 -35.18
C PHE A 310 -7.26 -45.64 -36.60
N SER A 311 -6.03 -45.93 -37.03
CA SER A 311 -5.77 -46.59 -38.30
C SER A 311 -4.59 -47.57 -38.23
N ILE A 312 -4.55 -48.51 -39.17
CA ILE A 312 -3.43 -49.42 -39.37
C ILE A 312 -2.98 -49.37 -40.83
N HIS A 313 -1.67 -49.46 -41.04
CA HIS A 313 -1.09 -49.50 -42.38
C HIS A 313 -1.31 -50.85 -43.04
N ASP A 314 -1.95 -50.86 -44.21
CA ASP A 314 -2.05 -52.03 -45.07
C ASP A 314 -0.88 -52.05 -46.07
N SER A 315 0.05 -52.97 -45.84
CA SER A 315 1.25 -53.14 -46.67
C SER A 315 1.00 -53.65 -48.10
N ILE A 316 -0.21 -54.14 -48.42
CA ILE A 316 -0.53 -54.67 -49.76
C ILE A 316 -0.84 -53.52 -50.72
N ASP A 317 -1.73 -52.63 -50.30
CA ASP A 317 -2.19 -51.49 -51.10
C ASP A 317 -1.48 -50.18 -50.73
N ASN A 318 -0.69 -50.19 -49.65
CA ASN A 318 0.04 -49.04 -49.08
C ASN A 318 -0.88 -47.90 -48.63
N ASP A 319 -2.05 -48.25 -48.12
CA ASP A 319 -3.07 -47.34 -47.61
C ASP A 319 -3.32 -47.55 -46.10
N TYR A 320 -3.90 -46.56 -45.43
CA TYR A 320 -4.32 -46.68 -44.03
C TYR A 320 -5.79 -47.08 -43.94
N VAL A 321 -6.07 -48.14 -43.17
CA VAL A 321 -7.44 -48.61 -42.92
C VAL A 321 -7.91 -48.08 -41.58
N SER A 322 -9.03 -47.33 -41.58
CA SER A 322 -9.66 -46.84 -40.35
C SER A 322 -10.25 -47.99 -39.53
N LEU A 323 -10.00 -47.97 -38.22
CA LEU A 323 -10.42 -48.99 -37.26
C LEU A 323 -11.50 -48.49 -36.29
N GLY A 324 -12.03 -47.29 -36.53
CA GLY A 324 -12.99 -46.63 -35.65
C GLY A 324 -12.33 -45.54 -34.81
N GLY A 325 -13.08 -45.03 -33.83
CA GLY A 325 -12.63 -43.98 -32.94
C GLY A 325 -13.25 -44.08 -31.55
N SER A 326 -12.63 -43.39 -30.60
CA SER A 326 -13.12 -43.22 -29.23
C SER A 326 -13.11 -41.75 -28.83
N ILE A 327 -13.96 -41.37 -27.88
CA ILE A 327 -13.93 -40.04 -27.26
C ILE A 327 -13.34 -40.26 -25.88
N GLU A 328 -12.21 -39.62 -25.60
CA GLU A 328 -11.54 -39.70 -24.31
C GLU A 328 -11.65 -38.36 -23.59
N GLU A 329 -11.77 -38.44 -22.27
CA GLU A 329 -11.86 -37.28 -21.39
C GLU A 329 -10.74 -37.34 -20.36
N VAL A 330 -10.01 -36.23 -20.20
CA VAL A 330 -9.04 -36.06 -19.13
C VAL A 330 -9.35 -34.83 -18.30
N THR A 331 -9.11 -34.94 -17.01
CA THR A 331 -9.16 -33.82 -16.07
C THR A 331 -7.76 -33.55 -15.59
N ILE A 332 -7.27 -32.32 -15.80
CA ILE A 332 -5.94 -31.89 -15.37
C ILE A 332 -6.02 -30.66 -14.48
N GLU A 333 -5.01 -30.49 -13.63
CA GLU A 333 -4.76 -29.21 -12.96
C GLU A 333 -3.60 -28.52 -13.67
N HIS A 334 -3.81 -27.27 -14.09
CA HIS A 334 -2.78 -26.47 -14.73
C HIS A 334 -2.62 -25.13 -14.02
N ARG A 335 -1.37 -24.70 -13.83
CA ARG A 335 -1.06 -23.43 -13.16
C ARG A 335 -0.91 -22.33 -14.21
N PHE A 336 -1.78 -21.34 -14.14
CA PHE A 336 -1.74 -20.13 -14.95
C PHE A 336 -1.23 -18.95 -14.12
N GLU A 337 -0.59 -18.00 -14.79
CA GLU A 337 -0.40 -16.65 -14.26
C GLU A 337 -1.35 -15.70 -14.99
N VAL A 338 -2.18 -14.98 -14.22
CA VAL A 338 -3.21 -14.09 -14.76
C VAL A 338 -2.88 -12.66 -14.37
N THR A 339 -2.90 -11.75 -15.34
CA THR A 339 -2.82 -10.31 -15.14
C THR A 339 -4.23 -9.79 -14.95
N LEU A 340 -4.48 -9.13 -13.81
CA LEU A 340 -5.73 -8.48 -13.49
C LEU A 340 -5.52 -6.97 -13.44
N THR A 341 -6.43 -6.23 -14.04
CA THR A 341 -6.58 -4.79 -13.85
C THR A 341 -7.91 -4.53 -13.17
N ILE A 342 -7.85 -3.91 -11.99
CA ILE A 342 -9.04 -3.60 -11.19
C ILE A 342 -9.12 -2.10 -10.93
N ASP A 343 -10.34 -1.61 -10.81
CA ASP A 343 -10.68 -0.29 -10.32
C ASP A 343 -11.38 -0.40 -8.94
N GLY A 344 -11.35 0.68 -8.16
CA GLY A 344 -11.96 0.75 -6.83
C GLY A 344 -11.02 1.28 -5.73
N LYS A 345 -9.96 2.01 -6.08
CA LYS A 345 -9.09 2.62 -5.06
C LYS A 345 -9.87 3.58 -4.16
N GLY A 346 -9.80 3.35 -2.86
CA GLY A 346 -10.56 4.12 -1.87
C GLY A 346 -12.08 3.90 -1.90
N SER A 347 -12.57 2.92 -2.65
CA SER A 347 -13.97 2.53 -2.73
C SER A 347 -14.25 1.23 -1.96
N GLU A 348 -15.50 1.04 -1.52
CA GLU A 348 -15.96 -0.24 -0.99
C GLU A 348 -16.26 -1.26 -2.08
N GLU A 349 -16.46 -0.83 -3.33
CA GLU A 349 -16.70 -1.70 -4.48
C GLU A 349 -15.44 -1.85 -5.32
N ILE A 350 -15.22 -3.07 -5.83
CA ILE A 350 -14.12 -3.39 -6.76
C ILE A 350 -14.75 -3.79 -8.09
N THR A 351 -14.26 -3.21 -9.17
CA THR A 351 -14.64 -3.55 -10.54
C THR A 351 -13.43 -4.13 -11.28
N ILE A 352 -13.67 -5.15 -12.09
CA ILE A 352 -12.63 -5.78 -12.90
C ILE A 352 -12.69 -5.11 -14.26
N GLU A 353 -11.61 -4.43 -14.66
CA GLU A 353 -11.53 -3.79 -15.97
C GLU A 353 -10.98 -4.75 -17.03
N ASP A 354 -9.98 -5.56 -16.65
CA ASP A 354 -9.38 -6.53 -17.56
C ASP A 354 -8.83 -7.74 -16.80
N ALA A 355 -8.87 -8.89 -17.48
CA ALA A 355 -8.28 -10.15 -17.04
C ALA A 355 -7.70 -10.87 -18.26
N SER A 356 -6.40 -11.17 -18.20
CA SER A 356 -5.67 -11.81 -19.30
C SER A 356 -4.63 -12.82 -18.79
N VAL A 357 -4.48 -13.94 -19.50
CA VAL A 357 -3.49 -14.98 -19.18
C VAL A 357 -2.11 -14.57 -19.67
N ASN A 358 -1.07 -14.82 -18.88
CA ASN A 358 0.31 -14.72 -19.34
C ASN A 358 0.61 -15.85 -20.33
N PRO A 359 0.95 -15.55 -21.61
CA PRO A 359 1.18 -16.56 -22.63
C PRO A 359 2.31 -17.56 -22.28
N ALA A 360 3.23 -17.18 -21.39
CA ALA A 360 4.30 -18.09 -20.93
C ALA A 360 3.76 -19.25 -20.08
N THR A 361 2.57 -19.11 -19.50
CA THR A 361 1.91 -20.10 -18.64
C THR A 361 0.73 -20.81 -19.29
N SER A 362 0.39 -20.44 -20.53
CA SER A 362 -0.67 -21.11 -21.30
C SER A 362 -0.41 -22.60 -21.47
N LEU A 363 -1.49 -23.38 -21.54
CA LEU A 363 -1.43 -24.83 -21.77
C LEU A 363 -0.82 -25.12 -23.16
N ARG A 364 0.15 -26.03 -23.22
CA ARG A 364 0.89 -26.34 -24.47
C ARG A 364 0.68 -27.77 -24.96
N ALA A 365 0.49 -28.71 -24.05
CA ALA A 365 0.25 -30.10 -24.37
C ALA A 365 -0.62 -30.75 -23.29
N VAL A 366 -1.38 -31.77 -23.68
CA VAL A 366 -2.23 -32.56 -22.80
C VAL A 366 -2.02 -34.03 -23.11
N ASP A 367 -1.64 -34.81 -22.09
CA ASP A 367 -1.48 -36.26 -22.20
C ASP A 367 -2.77 -36.97 -21.81
N PHE A 368 -3.36 -37.68 -22.77
CA PHE A 368 -4.56 -38.52 -22.60
C PHE A 368 -4.21 -39.95 -22.15
N GLY A 369 -2.92 -40.27 -21.98
CA GLY A 369 -2.47 -41.58 -21.51
C GLY A 369 -2.54 -42.64 -22.61
N HIS A 370 -3.15 -43.79 -22.31
CA HIS A 370 -3.30 -44.87 -23.27
C HIS A 370 -4.69 -44.86 -23.90
N VAL A 371 -4.75 -44.77 -25.23
CA VAL A 371 -6.00 -44.67 -25.99
C VAL A 371 -6.14 -45.85 -26.95
N GLN A 372 -7.36 -46.34 -27.13
CA GLN A 372 -7.65 -47.53 -27.93
C GLN A 372 -9.06 -47.46 -28.57
N PRO A 373 -9.26 -48.07 -29.76
CA PRO A 373 -10.52 -47.95 -30.51
C PRO A 373 -11.72 -48.66 -29.87
N PHE A 374 -11.49 -49.58 -28.92
CA PHE A 374 -12.55 -50.35 -28.26
C PHE A 374 -12.23 -50.50 -26.77
N TYR A 375 -13.18 -50.17 -25.89
CA TYR A 375 -13.07 -50.55 -24.49
C TYR A 375 -13.38 -52.04 -24.34
N GLU A 376 -12.44 -52.82 -23.82
CA GLU A 376 -12.74 -54.16 -23.32
C GLU A 376 -13.79 -54.02 -22.20
N HIS A 377 -14.93 -54.71 -22.33
CA HIS A 377 -15.86 -54.80 -21.22
C HIS A 377 -15.17 -55.56 -20.09
N GLU A 378 -15.06 -54.94 -18.90
CA GLU A 378 -14.63 -55.67 -17.71
C GLU A 378 -15.60 -56.86 -17.53
N PRO A 379 -15.10 -58.11 -17.45
CA PRO A 379 -15.96 -59.24 -17.15
C PRO A 379 -16.49 -59.11 -15.72
N ASP A 380 -17.82 -59.13 -15.58
CA ASP A 380 -18.57 -59.18 -14.31
C ASP A 380 -18.03 -60.20 -13.29
#